data_AF-A0A7C7UX26-F1
#
_entry.id   AF-A0A7C7UX26-F1
#
_cell.length_a   1.000
_cell.length_b   1.000
_cell.length_c   1.000
_cell.angle_alpha   90.00
_cell.angle_beta   90.00
_cell.angle_gamma   90.00
#
_symmetry.space_group_name_H-M   'P 1'
#
loop_
_entity.id
_entity.type
_entity.pdbx_description
1 polymer ?
#
loop_
_entity_poly.entity_id
_entity_poly.type
_entity_poly.pdbx_seq_one_letter_code
_entity_poly.pdbx_strand_id
1 'polypeptide(L)'
;MKWTVGSLYSNPDVYADRYLVTGDTFAIADGMGLGKGAVLSAEKAIELLKEFRPFHSEKDLERAFLKINKEIIKEIGKLGDTVISGTTLSAISFNSKRFYIGHVGDSRIYLLRNGNLQLLTEDQVKFKGNKKVVKVLGLEWSPRVYTYSDKVQEGDIFLLISDGFVNVIREKELRDLINPENLEESKNRIIETFSERTSSGELTFILIRI
;
A
#
# COMPACT_ATOMS: atom_id res chain seq x y z
N MET A 1 -12.06 7.48 -14.58
CA MET A 1 -10.89 7.02 -13.81
C MET A 1 -9.60 7.09 -14.61
N LYS A 2 -8.60 7.78 -14.06
CA LYS A 2 -7.21 7.86 -14.55
C LYS A 2 -6.26 7.55 -13.40
N TRP A 3 -5.05 7.08 -13.67
CA TRP A 3 -4.06 6.79 -12.64
C TRP A 3 -2.64 6.99 -13.16
N THR A 4 -1.69 7.15 -12.23
CA THR A 4 -0.25 7.04 -12.50
C THR A 4 0.43 6.36 -11.31
N VAL A 5 1.56 5.71 -11.58
CA VAL A 5 2.36 5.00 -10.58
C VAL A 5 3.73 5.65 -10.53
N GLY A 6 4.22 5.94 -9.33
CA GLY A 6 5.57 6.38 -9.11
C GLY A 6 6.33 5.38 -8.25
N SER A 7 7.58 5.12 -8.60
CA SER A 7 8.49 4.30 -7.81
C SER A 7 9.90 4.89 -7.85
N LEU A 8 10.57 4.95 -6.69
CA LEU A 8 11.97 5.30 -6.58
C LEU A 8 12.64 4.35 -5.58
N TYR A 9 13.79 3.77 -5.94
CA TYR A 9 14.54 2.88 -5.07
C TYR A 9 16.03 2.97 -5.37
N SER A 10 16.86 2.82 -4.34
CA SER A 10 18.32 2.92 -4.50
C SER A 10 18.98 1.65 -5.01
N ASN A 11 18.37 0.47 -4.77
CA ASN A 11 18.93 -0.81 -5.17
C ASN A 11 17.83 -1.81 -5.60
N PRO A 12 17.76 -2.20 -6.89
CA PRO A 12 16.74 -3.13 -7.38
C PRO A 12 16.82 -4.53 -6.78
N ASP A 13 18.00 -4.98 -6.32
CA ASP A 13 18.20 -6.34 -5.81
C ASP A 13 17.56 -6.56 -4.42
N VAL A 14 17.26 -5.47 -3.71
CA VAL A 14 16.65 -5.50 -2.38
C VAL A 14 15.25 -4.90 -2.34
N TYR A 15 14.84 -4.24 -3.42
CA TYR A 15 13.54 -3.58 -3.55
C TYR A 15 12.38 -4.58 -3.50
N ALA A 16 11.64 -4.55 -2.40
CA ALA A 16 10.63 -5.54 -2.10
C ALA A 16 9.20 -5.06 -2.39
N ASP A 17 8.99 -3.75 -2.53
CA ASP A 17 7.66 -3.21 -2.83
C ASP A 17 7.09 -3.81 -4.12
N ARG A 18 5.81 -4.14 -4.08
CA ARG A 18 5.01 -4.58 -5.23
C ARG A 18 3.70 -3.80 -5.26
N TYR A 19 3.15 -3.64 -6.45
CA TYR A 19 1.89 -2.95 -6.63
C TYR A 19 0.96 -3.67 -7.61
N LEU A 20 -0.34 -3.41 -7.47
CA LEU A 20 -1.39 -3.88 -8.37
C LEU A 20 -2.08 -2.68 -9.02
N VAL A 21 -2.30 -2.76 -10.33
CA VAL A 21 -3.14 -1.81 -11.09
C VAL A 21 -3.96 -2.62 -12.09
N THR A 22 -5.28 -2.58 -11.95
CA THR A 22 -6.18 -3.41 -12.77
C THR A 22 -7.41 -2.69 -13.31
N GLY A 23 -7.44 -1.36 -13.21
CA GLY A 23 -8.53 -0.50 -13.66
C GLY A 23 -9.68 -0.37 -12.64
N ASP A 24 -9.95 -1.41 -11.86
CA ASP A 24 -10.94 -1.39 -10.76
C ASP A 24 -10.30 -1.54 -9.38
N THR A 25 -9.10 -2.09 -9.29
CA THR A 25 -8.42 -2.38 -8.02
C THR A 25 -6.96 -1.98 -8.10
N PHE A 26 -6.51 -1.35 -7.02
CA PHE A 26 -5.18 -0.82 -6.84
C PHE A 26 -4.65 -1.26 -5.48
N ALA A 27 -3.38 -1.64 -5.40
CA ALA A 27 -2.79 -2.04 -4.14
C ALA A 27 -1.29 -1.79 -4.10
N ILE A 28 -0.76 -1.64 -2.90
CA ILE A 28 0.67 -1.64 -2.60
C ILE A 28 0.92 -2.69 -1.51
N ALA A 29 1.98 -3.46 -1.68
CA ALA A 29 2.51 -4.39 -0.71
C ALA A 29 3.98 -4.03 -0.47
N ASP A 30 4.29 -3.59 0.74
CA ASP A 30 5.65 -3.25 1.17
C ASP A 30 6.27 -4.49 1.82
N GLY A 31 7.30 -5.04 1.19
CA GLY A 31 7.92 -6.30 1.60
C GLY A 31 8.90 -6.06 2.75
N MET A 32 8.63 -6.67 3.91
CA MET A 32 9.46 -6.51 5.10
C MET A 32 10.23 -7.79 5.46
N GLY A 33 11.46 -7.61 5.95
CA GLY A 33 12.37 -8.70 6.31
C GLY A 33 13.62 -8.70 5.44
N LEU A 34 14.36 -9.81 5.43
CA LEU A 34 15.65 -9.88 4.73
C LEU A 34 15.53 -10.60 3.39
N GLY A 35 16.00 -9.95 2.32
CA GLY A 35 16.22 -10.55 1.01
C GLY A 35 14.98 -11.20 0.41
N LYS A 36 15.12 -12.46 -0.02
CA LYS A 36 14.11 -13.19 -0.81
C LYS A 36 12.76 -13.34 -0.10
N GLY A 37 12.74 -13.40 1.23
CA GLY A 37 11.48 -13.56 1.99
C GLY A 37 10.57 -12.33 1.88
N ALA A 38 11.15 -11.12 1.93
CA ALA A 38 10.41 -9.86 1.79
C ALA A 38 9.79 -9.74 0.40
N VAL A 39 10.61 -9.98 -0.64
CA VAL A 39 10.19 -9.98 -2.04
C VAL A 39 9.08 -11.00 -2.29
N LEU A 40 9.27 -12.24 -1.85
CA LEU A 40 8.28 -13.32 -2.02
C LEU A 40 6.94 -12.96 -1.38
N SER A 41 6.97 -12.37 -0.17
CA SER A 41 5.75 -11.98 0.56
C SER A 41 4.93 -10.95 -0.21
N ALA A 42 5.57 -9.87 -0.67
CA ALA A 42 4.92 -8.80 -1.43
C ALA A 42 4.39 -9.31 -2.78
N GLU A 43 5.17 -10.14 -3.49
CA GLU A 43 4.74 -10.75 -4.76
C GLU A 43 3.51 -11.63 -4.60
N LYS A 44 3.50 -12.51 -3.58
CA LYS A 44 2.36 -13.39 -3.32
C LYS A 44 1.13 -12.62 -2.87
N ALA A 45 1.30 -11.54 -2.12
CA ALA A 45 0.20 -10.67 -1.75
C ALA A 45 -0.50 -10.07 -2.98
N ILE A 46 0.27 -9.48 -3.91
CA ILE A 46 -0.26 -8.85 -5.12
C ILE A 46 -0.86 -9.88 -6.09
N GLU A 47 -0.18 -11.00 -6.30
CA GLU A 47 -0.64 -12.07 -7.19
C GLU A 47 -2.00 -12.61 -6.75
N LEU A 48 -2.13 -13.03 -5.50
CA LEU A 48 -3.37 -13.60 -4.98
C LEU A 48 -4.47 -12.55 -4.85
N LEU A 49 -4.14 -11.31 -4.48
CA LEU A 49 -5.13 -10.22 -4.46
C LEU A 49 -5.73 -10.01 -5.85
N LYS A 50 -4.92 -10.09 -6.91
CA LYS A 50 -5.39 -9.97 -8.30
C LYS A 50 -6.38 -11.09 -8.66
N GLU A 51 -6.17 -12.31 -8.17
CA GLU A 51 -7.04 -13.47 -8.40
C GLU A 51 -8.36 -13.41 -7.64
N PHE A 52 -8.38 -12.82 -6.44
CA PHE A 52 -9.60 -12.73 -5.62
C PHE A 52 -10.58 -11.65 -6.08
N ARG A 53 -10.21 -10.82 -7.06
CA ARG A 53 -11.08 -9.79 -7.64
C ARG A 53 -12.27 -10.42 -8.41
N PRO A 54 -13.37 -9.67 -8.61
CA PRO A 54 -13.63 -8.32 -8.10
C PRO A 54 -14.06 -8.30 -6.62
N PHE A 55 -13.90 -7.16 -5.95
CA PHE A 55 -14.37 -6.95 -4.58
C PHE A 55 -15.64 -6.11 -4.55
N HIS A 56 -16.65 -6.57 -3.81
CA HIS A 56 -17.95 -5.89 -3.75
C HIS A 56 -18.35 -5.48 -2.33
N SER A 57 -17.54 -5.83 -1.33
CA SER A 57 -17.77 -5.51 0.06
C SER A 57 -16.46 -5.51 0.85
N GLU A 58 -16.48 -4.88 2.02
CA GLU A 58 -15.41 -4.98 3.02
C GLU A 58 -15.09 -6.43 3.39
N LYS A 59 -16.13 -7.29 3.48
CA LYS A 59 -15.97 -8.71 3.80
C LYS A 59 -15.24 -9.50 2.72
N ASP A 60 -15.31 -9.08 1.45
CA ASP A 60 -14.58 -9.76 0.38
C ASP A 60 -13.08 -9.50 0.51
N LEU A 61 -12.70 -8.25 0.79
CA LEU A 61 -11.32 -7.86 1.07
C LEU A 61 -10.79 -8.52 2.34
N GLU A 62 -11.55 -8.52 3.43
CA GLU A 62 -11.17 -9.22 4.67
C GLU A 62 -10.86 -10.70 4.41
N ARG A 63 -11.76 -11.41 3.73
CA ARG A 63 -11.56 -12.83 3.39
C ARG A 63 -10.35 -13.05 2.48
N ALA A 64 -10.15 -12.17 1.49
CA ALA A 64 -8.99 -12.24 0.61
C ALA A 64 -7.70 -12.08 1.41
N PHE A 65 -7.60 -11.05 2.26
CA PHE A 65 -6.43 -10.79 3.10
C PHE A 65 -6.10 -11.97 4.02
N LEU A 66 -7.11 -12.59 4.64
CA LEU A 66 -6.90 -13.77 5.49
C LEU A 66 -6.43 -14.99 4.70
N LYS A 67 -6.89 -15.18 3.46
CA LYS A 67 -6.41 -16.26 2.57
C LYS A 67 -4.97 -15.99 2.09
N ILE A 68 -4.70 -14.76 1.65
CA ILE A 68 -3.37 -14.28 1.25
C ILE A 68 -2.38 -14.52 2.38
N ASN A 69 -2.72 -14.12 3.60
CA ASN A 69 -1.87 -14.30 4.78
C ASN A 69 -1.47 -15.76 4.99
N LYS A 70 -2.43 -16.69 4.88
CA LYS A 70 -2.16 -18.13 5.04
C LYS A 70 -1.22 -18.66 3.98
N GLU A 71 -1.37 -18.22 2.73
CA GLU A 71 -0.48 -18.65 1.65
C GLU A 71 0.92 -18.05 1.80
N ILE A 72 1.03 -16.78 2.22
CA ILE A 72 2.34 -16.16 2.52
C ILE A 72 3.06 -16.93 3.63
N ILE A 73 2.38 -17.26 4.74
CA ILE A 73 2.97 -18.07 5.84
C ILE A 73 3.51 -19.40 5.29
N LYS A 74 2.72 -20.08 4.45
CA LYS A 74 3.10 -21.36 3.85
C LYS A 74 4.31 -21.23 2.91
N GLU A 75 4.34 -20.21 2.05
CA GLU A 75 5.45 -20.00 1.10
C GLU A 75 6.74 -19.58 1.82
N ILE A 76 6.66 -18.70 2.83
CA ILE A 76 7.81 -18.33 3.66
C ILE A 76 8.37 -19.56 4.40
N GLY A 77 7.49 -20.41 4.95
CA GLY A 77 7.91 -21.63 5.66
C GLY A 77 8.76 -22.57 4.79
N LYS A 78 8.59 -22.55 3.46
CA LYS A 78 9.44 -23.33 2.53
C LYS A 78 10.86 -22.79 2.39
N LEU A 79 11.10 -21.52 2.74
CA LEU A 79 12.43 -20.91 2.75
C LEU A 79 13.23 -21.26 4.02
N GLY A 80 12.58 -21.85 5.02
CA GLY A 80 13.18 -22.33 6.27
C GLY A 80 12.63 -21.61 7.51
N ASP A 81 12.62 -22.31 8.64
CA ASP A 81 11.99 -21.87 9.89
C ASP A 81 12.62 -20.62 10.53
N THR A 82 13.81 -20.23 10.08
CA THR A 82 14.52 -19.02 10.56
C THR A 82 14.20 -17.77 9.74
N VAL A 83 13.47 -17.90 8.63
CA VAL A 83 13.09 -16.75 7.79
C VAL A 83 11.92 -16.02 8.42
N ILE A 84 12.17 -14.79 8.86
CA ILE A 84 11.16 -13.89 9.40
C ILE A 84 10.94 -12.77 8.38
N SER A 85 9.90 -12.94 7.57
CA SER A 85 9.50 -11.99 6.54
C SER A 85 7.99 -11.85 6.50
N GLY A 86 7.53 -10.78 5.87
CA GLY A 86 6.12 -10.54 5.64
C GLY A 86 5.95 -9.37 4.70
N THR A 87 4.73 -8.88 4.59
CA THR A 87 4.46 -7.68 3.80
C THR A 87 3.29 -6.91 4.38
N THR A 88 3.33 -5.58 4.27
CA THR A 88 2.10 -4.80 4.39
C THR A 88 1.20 -5.14 3.19
N LEU A 89 -0.08 -4.80 3.29
CA LEU A 89 -0.95 -4.80 2.13
C LEU A 89 -1.99 -3.71 2.29
N SER A 90 -2.03 -2.77 1.37
CA SER A 90 -3.05 -1.72 1.30
C SER A 90 -3.70 -1.78 -0.07
N ALA A 91 -4.99 -2.10 -0.10
CA ALA A 91 -5.75 -2.25 -1.33
C ALA A 91 -6.98 -1.33 -1.31
N ILE A 92 -7.27 -0.72 -2.46
CA ILE A 92 -8.55 -0.06 -2.74
C ILE A 92 -9.16 -0.67 -3.99
N SER A 93 -10.45 -0.99 -3.93
CA SER A 93 -11.22 -1.51 -5.04
C SER A 93 -12.47 -0.66 -5.26
N PHE A 94 -12.80 -0.40 -6.52
CA PHE A 94 -13.89 0.46 -6.94
C PHE A 94 -14.99 -0.36 -7.59
N ASN A 95 -16.24 0.00 -7.29
CA ASN A 95 -17.38 -0.34 -8.12
C ASN A 95 -18.05 0.95 -8.62
N SER A 96 -19.18 0.85 -9.32
CA SER A 96 -19.82 2.01 -9.97
C SER A 96 -20.24 3.15 -9.03
N LYS A 97 -20.26 2.96 -7.70
CA LYS A 97 -20.71 3.99 -6.74
C LYS A 97 -19.88 4.10 -5.47
N ARG A 98 -19.01 3.13 -5.18
CA ARG A 98 -18.32 3.00 -3.90
C ARG A 98 -16.89 2.53 -4.12
N PHE A 99 -16.07 2.78 -3.11
CA PHE A 99 -14.78 2.14 -2.96
C PHE A 99 -14.75 1.31 -1.67
N TYR A 100 -13.89 0.31 -1.65
CA TYR A 100 -13.63 -0.57 -0.52
C TYR A 100 -12.14 -0.64 -0.28
N ILE A 101 -11.73 -0.50 0.98
CA ILE A 101 -10.35 -0.57 1.43
C ILE A 101 -10.16 -1.82 2.27
N GLY A 102 -9.06 -2.53 2.03
CA GLY A 102 -8.51 -3.55 2.89
C GLY A 102 -7.07 -3.16 3.22
N HIS A 103 -6.69 -3.24 4.50
CA HIS A 103 -5.40 -2.74 4.95
C HIS A 103 -4.82 -3.54 6.12
N VAL A 104 -3.53 -3.87 6.01
CA VAL A 104 -2.65 -4.35 7.09
C VAL A 104 -1.27 -3.70 6.93
N GLY A 105 -0.74 -3.10 7.99
CA GLY A 105 0.57 -2.46 8.01
C GLY A 105 0.52 -0.96 8.24
N ASP A 106 1.50 -0.25 7.70
CA ASP A 106 1.66 1.21 7.86
C ASP A 106 1.90 1.94 6.53
N SER A 107 1.75 1.24 5.40
CA SER A 107 1.44 1.90 4.13
C SER A 107 0.08 2.61 4.24
N ARG A 108 -0.11 3.70 3.50
CA ARG A 108 -1.26 4.58 3.71
C ARG A 108 -2.11 4.76 2.47
N ILE A 109 -3.42 4.96 2.69
CA ILE A 109 -4.35 5.39 1.64
C ILE A 109 -4.96 6.72 2.05
N TYR A 110 -4.77 7.73 1.21
CA TYR A 110 -5.34 9.06 1.36
C TYR A 110 -6.45 9.30 0.34
N LEU A 111 -7.40 10.16 0.69
CA LEU A 111 -8.40 10.74 -0.19
C LEU A 111 -8.27 12.26 -0.18
N LEU A 112 -8.04 12.85 -1.34
CA LEU A 112 -8.18 14.27 -1.60
C LEU A 112 -9.57 14.53 -2.16
N ARG A 113 -10.42 15.18 -1.37
CA ARG A 113 -11.79 15.58 -1.75
C ARG A 113 -12.04 17.02 -1.32
N ASN A 114 -12.53 17.85 -2.23
CA ASN A 114 -12.81 19.27 -1.99
C ASN A 114 -11.61 20.03 -1.37
N GLY A 115 -10.40 19.72 -1.82
CA GLY A 115 -9.16 20.34 -1.32
C GLY A 115 -8.66 19.83 0.05
N ASN A 116 -9.37 18.88 0.67
CA ASN A 116 -8.97 18.27 1.94
C ASN A 116 -8.34 16.90 1.71
N LEU A 117 -7.10 16.72 2.16
CA LEU A 117 -6.42 15.43 2.17
C LEU A 117 -6.73 14.71 3.49
N GLN A 118 -7.44 13.59 3.41
CA GLN A 118 -7.84 12.77 4.54
C GLN A 118 -7.13 11.42 4.48
N LEU A 119 -6.52 11.01 5.58
CA LEU A 119 -6.02 9.63 5.75
C LEU A 119 -7.21 8.68 5.98
N LEU A 120 -7.30 7.61 5.19
CA LEU A 120 -8.38 6.60 5.27
C LEU A 120 -7.96 5.32 6.00
N THR A 121 -6.67 5.06 6.14
CA THR A 121 -6.11 3.90 6.86
C THR A 121 -5.63 4.26 8.26
N GLU A 122 -5.44 3.26 9.11
CA GLU A 122 -4.85 3.41 10.45
C GLU A 122 -3.56 2.60 10.50
N ASP A 123 -2.42 3.26 10.77
CA ASP A 123 -1.12 2.59 10.90
C ASP A 123 -1.19 1.50 11.99
N GLN A 124 -1.01 0.25 11.59
CA GLN A 124 -1.04 -0.91 12.48
C GLN A 124 0.35 -1.18 13.05
N VAL A 125 0.74 -0.40 14.05
CA VAL A 125 2.08 -0.44 14.63
C VAL A 125 2.04 -0.71 16.13
N LYS A 126 3.10 -1.33 16.66
CA LYS A 126 3.33 -1.52 18.10
C LYS A 126 4.68 -0.94 18.47
N PHE A 127 4.75 -0.23 19.58
CA PHE A 127 6.01 0.28 20.12
C PHE A 127 6.54 -0.69 21.19
N LYS A 128 7.79 -1.14 21.01
CA LYS A 128 8.54 -1.89 22.02
C LYS A 128 9.73 -1.04 22.45
N GLY A 129 9.55 -0.26 23.52
CA GLY A 129 10.46 0.85 23.83
C GLY A 129 10.49 1.85 22.67
N ASN A 130 11.68 2.18 22.18
CA ASN A 130 11.85 3.11 21.05
C ASN A 130 11.76 2.44 19.67
N LYS A 131 11.51 1.13 19.60
CA LYS A 131 11.41 0.42 18.32
C LYS A 131 9.95 0.34 17.86
N LYS A 132 9.69 0.86 16.65
CA LYS A 132 8.44 0.69 15.91
C LYS A 132 8.40 -0.73 15.31
N VAL A 133 7.33 -1.47 15.56
CA VAL A 133 7.08 -2.80 15.00
C VAL A 133 5.79 -2.76 14.19
N VAL A 134 5.89 -2.96 12.89
CA VAL A 134 4.75 -2.94 11.96
C VAL A 134 4.04 -4.29 11.96
N LYS A 135 2.71 -4.28 11.87
CA LYS A 135 1.91 -5.48 11.62
C LYS A 135 1.93 -5.82 10.15
N VAL A 136 2.28 -7.05 9.82
CA VAL A 136 2.37 -7.50 8.43
C VAL A 136 1.64 -8.82 8.24
N LEU A 137 1.24 -9.09 7.01
CA LEU A 137 0.85 -10.43 6.58
C LEU A 137 2.09 -11.34 6.57
N GLY A 138 1.90 -12.61 6.88
CA GLY A 138 2.97 -13.62 6.89
C GLY A 138 3.54 -13.95 8.27
N LEU A 139 3.28 -13.14 9.31
CA LEU A 139 3.83 -13.35 10.65
C LEU A 139 2.82 -13.78 11.73
N GLU A 140 1.53 -13.52 11.52
CA GLU A 140 0.46 -13.88 12.46
C GLU A 140 -0.61 -14.71 11.74
N TRP A 141 -1.12 -15.77 12.35
CA TRP A 141 -2.12 -16.65 11.72
C TRP A 141 -3.47 -15.96 11.44
N SER A 142 -3.81 -14.93 12.21
CA SER A 142 -5.07 -14.21 12.11
C SER A 142 -4.83 -12.72 12.32
N PRO A 143 -4.26 -12.02 11.33
CA PRO A 143 -4.04 -10.59 11.42
C PRO A 143 -5.38 -9.85 11.45
N ARG A 144 -5.45 -8.73 12.19
CA ARG A 144 -6.60 -7.82 12.12
C ARG A 144 -6.55 -7.07 10.79
N VAL A 145 -7.46 -7.39 9.89
CA VAL A 145 -7.62 -6.63 8.64
C VAL A 145 -8.45 -5.39 8.94
N TYR A 146 -7.92 -4.21 8.66
CA TYR A 146 -8.71 -2.99 8.65
C TYR A 146 -9.51 -2.93 7.35
N THR A 147 -10.82 -2.71 7.45
CA THR A 147 -11.69 -2.51 6.30
C THR A 147 -12.44 -1.20 6.42
N TYR A 148 -12.64 -0.53 5.29
CA TYR A 148 -13.39 0.72 5.22
C TYR A 148 -14.06 0.85 3.86
N SER A 149 -15.24 1.45 3.80
CA SER A 149 -15.91 1.72 2.53
C SER A 149 -16.75 2.98 2.58
N ASP A 150 -16.79 3.69 1.47
CA ASP A 150 -17.62 4.88 1.31
C ASP A 150 -18.00 5.08 -0.16
N LYS A 151 -18.83 6.10 -0.42
CA LYS A 151 -19.20 6.54 -1.75
C LYS A 151 -18.03 7.24 -2.44
N VAL A 152 -17.92 6.98 -3.73
CA VAL A 152 -17.03 7.70 -4.62
C VAL A 152 -17.72 8.95 -5.18
N GLN A 153 -16.97 10.02 -5.38
CA GLN A 153 -17.42 11.26 -6.02
C GLN A 153 -16.53 11.59 -7.21
N GLU A 154 -17.11 12.22 -8.23
CA GLU A 154 -16.36 12.70 -9.39
C GLU A 154 -15.28 13.68 -8.93
N GLY A 155 -14.05 13.51 -9.44
CA GLY A 155 -12.92 14.36 -9.05
C GLY A 155 -12.23 13.98 -7.74
N ASP A 156 -12.70 12.94 -7.04
CA ASP A 156 -11.94 12.35 -5.94
C ASP A 156 -10.56 11.90 -6.43
N ILE A 157 -9.53 12.14 -5.60
CA ILE A 157 -8.19 11.61 -5.85
C ILE A 157 -7.76 10.75 -4.67
N PHE A 158 -7.39 9.51 -4.97
CA PHE A 158 -6.81 8.60 -4.00
C PHE A 158 -5.30 8.52 -4.19
N LEU A 159 -4.58 8.46 -3.08
CA LEU A 159 -3.14 8.23 -3.04
C LEU A 159 -2.85 7.02 -2.15
N LEU A 160 -2.33 5.94 -2.74
CA LEU A 160 -1.73 4.84 -1.99
C LEU A 160 -0.23 5.08 -1.91
N ILE A 161 0.39 4.86 -0.76
CA ILE A 161 1.82 5.10 -0.58
C ILE A 161 2.47 4.13 0.41
N SER A 162 3.66 3.62 0.11
CA SER A 162 4.49 2.83 1.04
C SER A 162 5.12 3.70 2.13
N ASP A 163 5.71 3.07 3.15
CA ASP A 163 6.09 3.74 4.40
C ASP A 163 7.23 4.77 4.23
N GLY A 164 8.11 4.56 3.25
CA GLY A 164 9.32 5.34 3.03
C GLY A 164 9.08 6.83 2.85
N PHE A 165 7.92 7.21 2.31
CA PHE A 165 7.56 8.59 2.04
C PHE A 165 7.06 9.37 3.27
N VAL A 166 6.28 8.72 4.12
CA VAL A 166 5.46 9.38 5.15
C VAL A 166 6.32 10.04 6.22
N ASN A 167 7.53 9.49 6.43
CA ASN A 167 8.49 10.06 7.37
C ASN A 167 9.28 11.25 6.79
N VAL A 168 9.20 11.47 5.48
CA VAL A 168 10.00 12.48 4.74
C VAL A 168 9.17 13.71 4.38
N ILE A 169 7.90 13.52 4.04
CA ILE A 169 7.00 14.59 3.57
C ILE A 169 5.74 14.61 4.43
N ARG A 170 5.43 15.79 4.98
CA ARG A 170 4.25 15.98 5.85
C ARG A 170 2.97 16.01 5.03
N GLU A 171 1.84 15.63 5.63
CA GLU A 171 0.55 15.55 4.93
C GLU A 171 0.11 16.84 4.25
N LYS A 172 0.34 18.00 4.89
CA LYS A 172 0.03 19.31 4.30
C LYS A 172 0.81 19.54 3.00
N GLU A 173 2.08 19.16 3.00
CA GLU A 173 2.93 19.29 1.82
C GLU A 173 2.56 18.27 0.75
N LEU A 174 2.28 17.03 1.15
CA LEU A 174 1.79 15.99 0.24
C LEU A 174 0.53 16.42 -0.51
N ARG A 175 -0.40 17.09 0.18
CA ARG A 175 -1.57 17.72 -0.45
C ARG A 175 -1.16 18.74 -1.51
N ASP A 176 -0.19 19.60 -1.20
CA ASP A 176 0.24 20.69 -2.09
C ASP A 176 1.04 20.18 -3.31
N LEU A 177 1.62 18.97 -3.22
CA LEU A 177 2.27 18.30 -4.35
C LEU A 177 1.28 17.71 -5.37
N ILE A 178 0.04 17.43 -4.96
CA ILE A 178 -0.98 16.84 -5.84
C ILE A 178 -1.62 17.97 -6.67
N ASN A 179 -1.40 17.93 -7.98
CA ASN A 179 -2.16 18.69 -8.98
C ASN A 179 -3.35 17.84 -9.49
N PRO A 180 -4.60 18.17 -9.13
CA PRO A 180 -5.77 17.39 -9.55
C PRO A 180 -5.94 17.29 -11.06
N GLU A 181 -5.48 18.30 -11.82
CA GLU A 181 -5.61 18.34 -13.27
C GLU A 181 -4.51 17.59 -14.01
N ASN A 182 -3.41 17.28 -13.33
CA ASN A 182 -2.27 16.59 -13.93
C ASN A 182 -1.60 15.63 -12.93
N LEU A 183 -2.05 14.37 -12.94
CA LEU A 183 -1.47 13.34 -12.08
C LEU A 183 0.00 13.05 -12.42
N GLU A 184 0.40 13.22 -13.68
CA GLU A 184 1.77 12.98 -14.11
C GLU A 184 2.74 14.04 -13.57
N GLU A 185 2.31 15.31 -13.57
CA GLU A 185 3.03 16.38 -12.88
C GLU A 185 3.09 16.11 -11.37
N SER A 186 1.98 15.67 -10.77
CA SER A 186 1.95 15.29 -9.35
C SER A 186 2.98 14.19 -9.03
N LYS A 187 3.07 13.17 -9.89
CA LYS A 187 4.05 12.10 -9.77
C LYS A 187 5.48 12.65 -9.79
N ASN A 188 5.80 13.50 -10.76
CA ASN A 188 7.14 14.07 -10.91
C ASN A 188 7.53 14.91 -9.68
N ARG A 189 6.62 15.78 -9.21
CA ARG A 189 6.82 16.59 -8.00
C ARG A 189 7.07 15.74 -6.76
N ILE A 190 6.31 14.65 -6.59
CA ILE A 190 6.46 13.70 -5.48
C ILE A 190 7.82 13.00 -5.53
N ILE A 191 8.23 12.49 -6.70
CA ILE A 191 9.53 11.81 -6.89
C ILE A 191 10.69 12.78 -6.64
N GLU A 192 10.63 13.98 -7.22
CA GLU A 192 11.65 15.02 -7.07
C GLU A 192 11.82 15.40 -5.59
N THR A 193 10.73 15.76 -4.91
CA THR A 193 10.75 16.15 -3.49
C THR A 193 11.31 15.03 -2.61
N PHE A 194 10.97 13.77 -2.89
CA PHE A 194 11.52 12.64 -2.15
C PHE A 194 13.03 12.49 -2.41
N SER A 195 13.45 12.51 -3.67
CA SER A 195 14.86 12.37 -4.07
C SER A 195 15.78 13.45 -3.50
N GLU A 196 15.29 14.68 -3.33
CA GLU A 196 16.07 15.78 -2.75
C GLU A 196 16.30 15.62 -1.23
N ARG A 197 15.44 14.85 -0.56
CA ARG A 197 15.41 14.74 0.91
C ARG A 197 15.99 13.45 1.44
N THR A 198 16.16 12.45 0.59
CA THR A 198 16.74 11.18 0.96
C THR A 198 17.88 10.78 0.03
N SER A 199 19.01 10.40 0.63
CA SER A 199 20.14 9.79 -0.07
C SER A 199 19.96 8.28 -0.29
N SER A 200 19.01 7.65 0.41
CA SER A 200 18.72 6.21 0.34
C SER A 200 17.30 5.92 0.78
N GLY A 201 16.52 5.21 -0.02
CA GLY A 201 15.17 4.83 0.36
C GLY A 201 14.39 4.20 -0.78
N GLU A 202 13.24 3.68 -0.41
CA GLU A 202 12.27 3.09 -1.32
C GLU A 202 10.96 3.87 -1.21
N LEU A 203 10.35 4.12 -2.35
CA LEU A 203 9.09 4.83 -2.49
C LEU A 203 8.29 4.11 -3.55
N THR A 204 7.08 3.69 -3.19
CA THR A 204 6.04 3.30 -4.13
C THR A 204 4.78 4.08 -3.84
N PHE A 205 4.17 4.64 -4.87
CA PHE A 205 2.85 5.24 -4.73
C PHE A 205 2.01 5.10 -5.98
N ILE A 206 0.70 5.18 -5.79
CA ILE A 206 -0.30 5.18 -6.85
C ILE A 206 -1.22 6.36 -6.63
N LEU A 207 -1.33 7.23 -7.63
CA LEU A 207 -2.34 8.28 -7.70
C LEU A 207 -3.48 7.85 -8.61
N ILE A 208 -4.72 8.02 -8.15
CA ILE A 208 -5.93 7.60 -8.86
C ILE A 208 -6.91 8.76 -8.82
N ARG A 209 -7.34 9.27 -9.98
CA ARG A 209 -8.44 10.24 -10.10
C ARG A 209 -9.67 9.51 -10.61
N ILE A 210 -10.80 9.65 -9.91
CA ILE A 210 -12.11 9.13 -10.33
C ILE A 210 -12.57 9.88 -11.57
#